data_AF-A0AAC9Z7P7-F1
#
_entry.id   AF-A0AAC9Z7P7-F1
#
_cell.length_a   1.000
_cell.length_b   1.000
_cell.length_c   1.000
_cell.angle_alpha   90.00
_cell.angle_beta   90.00
_cell.angle_gamma   90.00
#
_symmetry.space_group_name_H-M   'P 1'
#
loop_
_entity.id
_entity.type
_entity.pdbx_description
1 polymer ?
#
loop_
_entity_poly.entity_id
_entity_poly.type
_entity_poly.pdbx_seq_one_letter_code
_entity_poly.pdbx_strand_id
1 'polypeptide(L)'
;MPASVQEIYAAAQAMEHRGVFGRATLLRALGGTARPITPDVPAHEAHWRVDLLGISVDGIDLPSALSAWTRAARMSCRLTPARRATDWRPDCPYNGQAPLPPSLPVAEA
;
A
#
# COMPACT_ATOMS: atom_id res chain seq x y z
N MET A 1 8.64 -6.07 -14.13
CA MET A 1 9.57 -5.75 -13.03
C MET A 1 8.89 -6.09 -11.72
N PRO A 2 9.60 -6.66 -10.73
CA PRO A 2 9.01 -6.87 -9.41
C PRO A 2 8.64 -5.53 -8.78
N ALA A 3 7.53 -5.49 -8.04
CA ALA A 3 7.12 -4.28 -7.33
C ALA A 3 8.20 -3.85 -6.34
N SER A 4 8.45 -2.55 -6.27
CA SER A 4 9.33 -1.96 -5.29
C SER A 4 8.72 -2.06 -3.88
N VAL A 5 9.59 -2.08 -2.88
CA VAL A 5 9.20 -2.12 -1.47
C VAL A 5 8.40 -0.86 -1.08
N GLN A 6 8.70 0.28 -1.71
CA GLN A 6 7.96 1.54 -1.55
C GLN A 6 6.53 1.45 -2.09
N GLU A 7 6.33 0.84 -3.27
CA GLU A 7 4.99 0.61 -3.84
C GLU A 7 4.14 -0.29 -2.95
N ILE A 8 4.73 -1.37 -2.42
CA ILE A 8 4.05 -2.31 -1.52
C ILE A 8 3.56 -1.61 -0.25
N TYR A 9 4.41 -0.78 0.36
CA TYR A 9 4.02 -0.03 1.56
C TYR A 9 3.01 1.06 1.29
N ALA A 10 3.18 1.84 0.21
CA ALA A 10 2.23 2.87 -0.17
C ALA A 10 0.83 2.25 -0.38
N ALA A 11 0.77 1.11 -1.07
CA ALA A 11 -0.47 0.34 -1.24
C ALA A 11 -1.04 -0.14 0.10
N ALA A 12 -0.22 -0.71 0.98
CA ALA A 12 -0.66 -1.17 2.30
C ALA A 12 -1.21 -0.02 3.16
N GLN A 13 -0.51 1.11 3.20
CA GLN A 13 -0.89 2.31 3.93
C GLN A 13 -2.21 2.90 3.40
N ALA A 14 -2.39 2.94 2.08
CA ALA A 14 -3.60 3.42 1.44
C ALA A 14 -4.81 2.49 1.64
N MET A 15 -4.59 1.18 1.74
CA MET A 15 -5.64 0.21 2.05
C MET A 15 -6.10 0.28 3.51
N GLU A 16 -5.20 0.51 4.46
CA GLU A 16 -5.50 0.48 5.89
C GLU A 16 -6.63 1.45 6.29
N HIS A 17 -6.62 2.66 5.71
CA HIS A 17 -7.56 3.75 6.02
C HIS A 17 -8.89 3.66 5.27
N ARG A 18 -9.14 2.60 4.49
CA ARG A 18 -10.35 2.43 3.68
C ARG A 18 -11.24 1.31 4.20
N GLY A 19 -12.55 1.45 4.00
CA GLY A 19 -13.51 0.34 4.17
C GLY A 19 -13.31 -0.76 3.10
N VAL A 20 -13.97 -1.90 3.27
CA VAL A 20 -13.83 -3.10 2.41
C VAL A 20 -13.97 -2.77 0.93
N PHE A 21 -15.02 -2.01 0.56
CA PHE A 21 -15.23 -1.59 -0.83
C PHE A 21 -14.06 -0.73 -1.35
N GLY A 22 -13.61 0.26 -0.57
CA GLY A 22 -12.50 1.12 -0.96
C GLY A 22 -11.16 0.37 -1.10
N ARG A 23 -10.95 -0.67 -0.29
CA ARG A 23 -9.80 -1.59 -0.42
C ARG A 23 -9.89 -2.42 -1.69
N ALA A 24 -11.05 -3.02 -1.98
CA ALA A 24 -11.27 -3.80 -3.19
C ALA A 24 -11.14 -2.96 -4.47
N THR A 25 -11.64 -1.72 -4.47
CA THR A 25 -11.48 -0.78 -5.59
C THR A 25 -10.02 -0.39 -5.77
N LEU A 26 -9.30 -0.10 -4.68
CA LEU A 26 -7.86 0.20 -4.75
C LEU A 26 -7.05 -0.99 -5.26
N LEU A 27 -7.36 -2.21 -4.79
CA LEU A 27 -6.73 -3.43 -5.26
C LEU A 27 -6.80 -3.54 -6.78
N ARG A 28 -7.99 -3.37 -7.37
CA ARG A 28 -8.17 -3.39 -8.83
C ARG A 28 -7.43 -2.25 -9.52
N ALA A 29 -7.48 -1.03 -8.96
CA ALA A 29 -6.79 0.12 -9.54
C ALA A 29 -5.26 -0.06 -9.60
N LEU A 30 -4.68 -0.82 -8.66
CA LEU A 30 -3.27 -1.18 -8.63
C LEU A 30 -2.95 -2.46 -9.44
N GLY A 31 -3.91 -2.99 -10.21
CA GLY A 31 -3.73 -4.18 -11.03
C GLY A 31 -3.77 -5.50 -10.25
N GLY A 32 -4.21 -5.47 -8.98
CA GLY A 32 -4.40 -6.67 -8.17
C GLY A 32 -5.71 -7.40 -8.48
N THR A 33 -5.76 -8.67 -8.10
CA THR A 33 -6.92 -9.55 -8.30
C THR A 33 -7.42 -10.12 -6.99
N ALA A 34 -8.74 -10.13 -6.80
CA ALA A 34 -9.41 -10.87 -5.74
C ALA A 34 -10.36 -11.88 -6.38
N ARG A 35 -10.19 -13.16 -6.07
CA ARG A 35 -10.99 -14.24 -6.66
C ARG A 35 -11.36 -15.29 -5.62
N PRO A 36 -12.54 -15.91 -5.74
CA PRO A 36 -12.89 -17.07 -4.93
C PRO A 36 -11.98 -18.25 -5.29
N ILE A 37 -11.51 -18.97 -4.27
CA ILE A 37 -10.71 -20.19 -4.37
C ILE A 37 -11.63 -21.41 -4.51
N THR A 38 -12.76 -21.37 -3.80
CA THR A 38 -13.79 -22.41 -3.85
C THR A 38 -14.84 -21.98 -4.87
N PRO A 39 -14.75 -22.42 -6.14
CA PRO A 39 -15.89 -22.28 -7.05
C PRO A 39 -17.07 -23.07 -6.47
N ASP A 40 -18.29 -22.65 -6.79
CA ASP A 40 -19.54 -23.35 -6.47
C ASP A 40 -20.09 -23.23 -5.04
N VAL A 41 -19.52 -22.35 -4.20
CA VAL A 41 -20.12 -21.95 -2.92
C VAL A 41 -20.61 -20.49 -2.96
N PRO A 42 -21.63 -20.13 -2.16
CA PRO A 42 -22.06 -18.76 -2.01
C PRO A 42 -20.90 -17.84 -1.64
N ALA A 43 -20.91 -16.59 -2.10
CA ALA A 43 -19.79 -15.65 -1.91
C ALA A 43 -19.42 -15.39 -0.43
N HIS A 44 -20.36 -15.61 0.51
CA HIS A 44 -20.15 -15.47 1.95
C HIS A 44 -19.47 -16.69 2.60
N GLU A 45 -19.45 -17.83 1.90
CA GLU A 45 -18.77 -19.08 2.31
C GLU A 45 -17.52 -19.34 1.45
N ALA A 46 -17.35 -18.60 0.35
CA ALA A 46 -16.20 -18.72 -0.52
C ALA A 46 -14.95 -18.21 0.17
N HIS A 47 -13.89 -19.02 0.16
CA HIS A 47 -12.55 -18.54 0.50
C HIS A 47 -12.04 -17.66 -0.63
N TRP A 48 -11.33 -16.59 -0.29
CA TRP A 48 -10.83 -15.61 -1.24
C TRP A 48 -9.31 -15.62 -1.30
N ARG A 49 -8.77 -15.57 -2.51
CA ARG A 49 -7.36 -15.28 -2.77
C ARG A 49 -7.24 -13.85 -3.25
N VAL A 50 -6.30 -13.11 -2.65
CA VAL A 50 -5.92 -11.76 -3.05
C VAL A 50 -4.47 -11.79 -3.50
N ASP A 51 -4.24 -11.33 -4.73
CA ASP A 51 -2.94 -11.23 -5.38
C ASP A 51 -2.68 -9.77 -5.76
N LEU A 52 -1.62 -9.16 -5.23
CA LEU A 52 -1.21 -7.80 -5.59
C LEU A 52 0.29 -7.60 -5.31
N LEU A 53 0.99 -6.96 -6.25
CA LEU A 53 2.42 -6.59 -6.15
C LEU A 53 3.33 -7.77 -5.77
N GLY A 54 3.01 -8.97 -6.27
CA GLY A 54 3.78 -10.20 -5.99
C GLY A 54 3.51 -10.84 -4.63
N ILE A 55 2.54 -10.33 -3.86
CA ILE A 55 2.08 -10.91 -2.60
C ILE A 55 0.72 -11.58 -2.83
N SER A 56 0.67 -12.87 -2.53
CA SER A 56 -0.52 -13.71 -2.62
C SER A 56 -0.90 -14.18 -1.22
N VAL A 57 -2.16 -13.98 -0.83
CA VAL A 57 -2.70 -14.44 0.45
C VAL A 57 -4.13 -14.93 0.30
N ASP A 58 -4.48 -15.87 1.16
CA ASP A 58 -5.79 -16.47 1.24
C ASP A 58 -6.52 -15.97 2.51
N GLY A 59 -7.83 -15.85 2.42
CA GLY A 59 -8.71 -15.53 3.55
C GLY A 59 -10.03 -16.29 3.45
N ILE A 60 -10.68 -16.49 4.59
CA ILE A 60 -11.97 -17.17 4.68
C ILE A 60 -13.13 -16.36 4.08
N ASP A 61 -12.95 -15.05 3.98
CA ASP A 61 -13.84 -14.11 3.29
C ASP A 61 -13.00 -13.00 2.62
N LEU A 62 -13.63 -12.18 1.77
CA LEU A 62 -12.95 -11.08 1.07
C LEU A 62 -12.35 -10.04 2.05
N PRO A 63 -13.06 -9.56 3.09
CA PRO A 63 -12.50 -8.62 4.07
C PRO A 63 -11.25 -9.15 4.78
N SER A 64 -11.26 -10.41 5.20
CA SER A 64 -10.14 -11.06 5.88
C SER A 64 -8.96 -11.26 4.93
N ALA A 65 -9.21 -11.64 3.67
CA ALA A 65 -8.16 -11.76 2.66
C ALA A 65 -7.47 -10.41 2.38
N LEU A 66 -8.24 -9.32 2.24
CA LEU A 66 -7.68 -7.96 2.08
C LEU A 66 -6.87 -7.51 3.31
N SER A 67 -7.37 -7.84 4.51
CA SER A 67 -6.68 -7.52 5.77
C SER A 67 -5.41 -8.35 5.96
N ALA A 68 -5.44 -9.62 5.56
CA ALA A 68 -4.28 -10.50 5.52
C ALA A 68 -3.23 -9.97 4.53
N TRP A 69 -3.65 -9.50 3.35
CA TRP A 69 -2.74 -8.93 2.35
C TRP A 69 -2.03 -7.70 2.90
N THR A 70 -2.79 -6.79 3.53
CA THR A 70 -2.24 -5.57 4.15
C THR A 70 -1.19 -5.91 5.22
N ARG A 71 -1.45 -6.97 6.01
CA ARG A 71 -0.52 -7.45 7.04
C ARG A 71 0.74 -8.07 6.43
N ALA A 72 0.59 -8.92 5.41
CA ALA A 72 1.69 -9.54 4.70
C ALA A 72 2.59 -8.50 4.02
N ALA A 73 1.99 -7.51 3.36
CA ALA A 73 2.68 -6.37 2.76
C ALA A 73 3.51 -5.59 3.80
N ARG A 74 2.96 -5.33 4.99
CA ARG A 74 3.73 -4.68 6.07
C ARG A 74 4.88 -5.52 6.58
N MET A 75 4.69 -6.83 6.68
CA MET A 75 5.75 -7.74 7.13
C MET A 75 6.88 -7.85 6.11
N SER A 76 6.57 -7.95 4.81
CA SER A 76 7.59 -7.97 3.76
C SER A 76 8.42 -6.67 3.76
N CYS A 77 7.76 -5.53 3.97
CA CYS A 77 8.40 -4.23 4.14
C CYS A 77 9.33 -4.18 5.36
N ARG A 78 8.95 -4.79 6.49
CA ARG A 78 9.77 -4.83 7.72
C ARG A 78 10.98 -5.77 7.62
N LEU A 79 10.84 -6.87 6.90
CA LEU A 79 11.86 -7.91 6.76
C LEU A 79 12.93 -7.58 5.71
N THR A 80 12.75 -6.50 4.93
CA THR A 80 13.72 -6.09 3.92
C THR A 80 14.93 -5.40 4.58
N PRO A 81 16.16 -5.95 4.46
CA PRO A 81 17.34 -5.48 5.18
C PRO A 81 17.98 -4.19 4.62
N ALA A 82 17.57 -3.72 3.43
CA ALA A 82 18.10 -2.50 2.80
C ALA A 82 17.43 -1.21 3.30
N ARG A 83 16.98 -1.20 4.57
CA ARG A 83 16.18 -0.14 5.15
C ARG A 83 17.04 1.09 5.45
N ARG A 84 17.01 2.10 4.58
CA ARG A 84 17.51 3.44 4.89
C ARG A 84 16.42 4.20 5.66
N ALA A 85 16.85 5.15 6.49
CA ALA A 85 15.94 5.97 7.32
C ALA A 85 14.91 6.77 6.49
N THR A 86 15.11 6.90 5.19
CA THR A 86 14.30 7.66 4.23
C THR A 86 13.22 6.85 3.52
N ASP A 87 13.31 5.51 3.47
CA ASP A 87 12.57 4.69 2.49
C ASP A 87 11.05 4.60 2.73
N TRP A 88 10.57 5.12 3.86
CA TRP A 88 9.14 5.16 4.21
C TRP A 88 8.58 6.56 4.38
N ARG A 89 9.39 7.60 4.14
CA ARG A 89 8.84 8.95 4.12
C ARG A 89 8.07 9.11 2.81
N PRO A 90 6.80 9.55 2.84
CA PRO A 90 6.18 10.06 1.63
C PRO A 90 7.12 11.11 1.06
N ASP A 91 7.43 11.04 -0.24
CA ASP A 91 8.24 12.05 -0.90
C ASP A 91 7.60 13.41 -0.62
N CYS A 92 8.27 14.22 0.19
CA CYS A 92 7.81 15.55 0.50
C CYS A 92 8.01 16.38 -0.77
N PRO A 93 6.97 17.02 -1.34
CA PRO A 93 7.12 17.79 -2.58
C PRO A 93 8.15 18.92 -2.48
N TYR A 94 8.56 19.27 -1.26
CA TYR A 94 9.56 20.30 -0.98
C TYR A 94 10.87 19.78 -0.38
N ASN A 95 11.13 18.47 -0.34
CA ASN A 95 12.33 17.91 0.31
C ASN A 95 12.59 18.43 1.74
N GLY A 96 11.54 18.89 2.45
CA GLY A 96 11.69 19.53 3.76
C GLY A 96 12.22 20.97 3.75
N GLN A 97 12.40 21.60 2.59
CA GLN A 97 12.70 23.03 2.50
C GLN A 97 11.41 23.84 2.68
N ALA A 98 11.43 24.77 3.65
CA ALA A 98 10.41 25.81 3.72
C ALA A 98 10.50 26.67 2.44
N PRO A 99 9.37 27.19 1.93
CA PRO A 99 9.39 28.19 0.87
C PRO A 99 10.35 29.32 1.26
N LEU A 100 11.30 29.65 0.38
CA LEU A 100 12.21 30.77 0.61
C LEU A 100 11.36 32.02 0.90
N PRO A 101 11.60 32.74 2.01
CA PRO A 101 10.93 34.00 2.23
C PRO A 101 11.24 34.94 1.05
N PRO A 102 10.27 35.75 0.60
CA PRO A 102 10.52 36.75 -0.43
C PRO A 102 11.69 37.61 0.04
N SER A 103 12.70 37.74 -0.82
CA SER A 103 13.96 38.42 -0.55
C SER A 103 13.72 39.72 0.22
N LEU A 104 14.18 39.77 1.48
CA LEU A 104 14.25 41.02 2.22
C LEU A 104 15.17 41.97 1.45
N PRO A 105 14.83 43.26 1.34
CA PRO A 105 15.68 44.23 0.66
C PRO A 105 17.06 44.22 1.32
N VAL A 106 18.09 44.03 0.49
CA VAL A 106 19.49 44.23 0.88
C VAL A 106 19.61 45.64 1.42
N ALA A 107 19.91 45.77 2.72
CA ALA A 107 20.32 47.05 3.27
C ALA A 107 21.70 47.38 2.66
N GLU A 108 21.74 48.43 1.84
CA GLU A 108 22.99 49.08 1.44
C GLU A 108 23.74 49.58 2.70
N ALA A 109 25.07 49.58 2.57
CA ALA A 109 26.09 49.69 3.60
C ALA A 109 26.05 50.98 4.45
#